data_AF-A0A3C1MWY5-F1
#
_entry.id   AF-A0A3C1MWY5-F1
#
_cell.length_a   1.000
_cell.length_b   1.000
_cell.length_c   1.000
_cell.angle_alpha   90.00
_cell.angle_beta   90.00
_cell.angle_gamma   90.00
#
_symmetry.space_group_name_H-M   'P 1'
#
loop_
_entity.id
_entity.type
_entity.pdbx_description
1 polymer ?
#
loop_
_entity_poly.entity_id
_entity_poly.type
_entity_poly.pdbx_seq_one_letter_code
_entity_poly.pdbx_strand_id
1 'polypeptide(L)'
;FIPSGTPLFTQLRHFQENQRRVGLVVDEYGELMGLVTLEDILEEIVGEFTTHSPAQLAGFIAQPDGSWLVEGSSLIRSINRKLDLHLPTEGPRTLNGLVLEHLEDIPEPGTTLKIANYAVEIVQVQERAVKVARIFPISVAE
;
A
#
# COMPACT_ATOMS: atom_id res chain seq x y z
N PHE A 1 -23.55 10.16 -17.06
CA PHE A 1 -23.16 11.53 -16.73
C PHE A 1 -23.70 11.85 -15.35
N ILE A 2 -22.96 12.60 -14.56
CA ILE A 2 -23.24 12.92 -13.16
C ILE A 2 -23.31 14.45 -13.05
N PRO A 3 -24.44 15.04 -12.66
CA PRO A 3 -24.52 16.47 -12.38
C PRO A 3 -23.54 16.88 -11.26
N SER A 4 -22.84 17.99 -11.41
CA SER A 4 -21.88 18.54 -10.44
C SER A 4 -22.47 18.72 -9.03
N GLY A 5 -23.77 19.04 -8.93
CA GLY A 5 -24.50 19.17 -7.67
C GLY A 5 -24.97 17.85 -7.03
N THR A 6 -24.63 16.68 -7.59
CA THR A 6 -25.07 15.37 -7.06
C THR A 6 -24.43 15.11 -5.69
N PRO A 7 -25.22 14.88 -4.62
CA PRO A 7 -24.66 14.54 -3.32
C PRO A 7 -23.85 13.25 -3.37
N LEU A 8 -22.76 13.24 -2.61
CA LEU A 8 -21.74 12.20 -2.68
C LEU A 8 -22.29 10.80 -2.32
N PHE A 9 -23.07 10.69 -1.23
CA PHE A 9 -23.75 9.44 -0.86
C PHE A 9 -24.75 8.93 -1.91
N THR A 10 -25.40 9.86 -2.63
CA THR A 10 -26.29 9.52 -3.74
C THR A 10 -25.49 8.91 -4.88
N GLN A 11 -24.34 9.50 -5.22
CA GLN A 11 -23.48 8.99 -6.28
C GLN A 11 -22.85 7.63 -5.92
N LEU A 12 -22.45 7.43 -4.65
CA LEU A 12 -21.99 6.13 -4.15
C LEU A 12 -23.04 5.04 -4.40
N ARG A 13 -24.30 5.32 -4.03
CA ARG A 13 -25.42 4.40 -4.24
C ARG A 13 -25.65 4.10 -5.72
N HIS A 14 -25.59 5.12 -6.58
CA HIS A 14 -25.70 4.92 -8.03
C HIS A 14 -24.60 4.00 -8.60
N PHE A 15 -23.36 4.14 -8.13
CA PHE A 15 -22.28 3.22 -8.51
C PHE A 15 -22.55 1.78 -8.05
N GLN A 16 -23.03 1.59 -6.83
CA GLN A 16 -23.38 0.26 -6.30
C GLN A 16 -24.53 -0.40 -7.08
N GLU A 17 -25.65 0.31 -7.26
CA GLU A 17 -26.85 -0.23 -7.91
C GLU A 17 -26.61 -0.58 -9.38
N ASN A 18 -25.74 0.19 -10.06
CA ASN A 18 -25.46 -0.01 -11.48
C ASN A 18 -24.17 -0.81 -11.75
N GLN A 19 -23.50 -1.30 -10.70
CA GLN A 19 -22.20 -1.97 -10.80
C GLN A 19 -21.16 -1.17 -11.63
N ARG A 20 -21.14 0.15 -11.45
CA ARG A 20 -20.20 1.06 -12.12
C ARG A 20 -19.17 1.58 -11.14
N ARG A 21 -17.98 1.91 -11.64
CA ARG A 21 -16.87 2.46 -10.85
C ARG A 21 -16.39 3.83 -11.29
N VAL A 22 -16.89 4.32 -12.43
CA VAL A 22 -16.42 5.56 -13.07
C VAL A 22 -17.61 6.31 -13.65
N GLY A 23 -17.58 7.64 -13.56
CA GLY A 23 -18.55 8.50 -14.20
C GLY A 23 -17.97 9.86 -14.62
N LEU A 24 -18.56 10.44 -15.67
CA LEU A 24 -18.23 11.78 -16.16
C LEU A 24 -19.12 12.81 -15.47
N VAL A 25 -18.49 13.84 -14.92
CA VAL A 25 -19.14 14.96 -14.22
C VAL A 25 -19.43 16.07 -15.21
N VAL A 26 -20.64 16.61 -15.16
CA VAL A 26 -21.09 17.70 -16.03
C VAL A 26 -21.70 18.84 -15.21
N ASP A 27 -21.64 20.05 -15.74
CA ASP A 27 -22.32 21.21 -15.16
C ASP A 27 -23.83 21.26 -15.50
N GLU A 28 -24.50 22.34 -15.13
CA GLU A 28 -25.93 22.56 -15.40
C GLU A 28 -26.26 22.75 -16.89
N TYR A 29 -25.27 23.10 -17.70
CA TYR A 29 -25.37 23.29 -19.15
C TYR A 29 -24.95 22.04 -19.94
N GLY A 30 -24.47 21.00 -19.24
CA GLY A 30 -24.02 19.73 -19.83
C GLY A 30 -22.56 19.75 -20.31
N GLU A 31 -21.78 20.77 -19.94
CA GLU A 31 -20.35 20.83 -20.22
C GLU A 31 -19.59 19.83 -19.34
N LEU A 32 -18.61 19.14 -19.92
CA LEU A 32 -17.78 18.18 -19.19
C LEU A 32 -16.86 18.91 -18.21
N MET A 33 -17.06 18.68 -16.92
CA MET A 33 -16.18 19.22 -15.87
C MET A 33 -15.05 18.26 -15.53
N GLY A 34 -15.26 16.94 -15.65
CA GLY A 34 -14.24 15.95 -15.32
C GLY A 34 -14.75 14.52 -15.18
N LEU A 35 -14.00 13.72 -14.42
CA LEU A 35 -14.29 12.31 -14.14
C LEU A 35 -14.20 12.07 -12.63
N VAL A 36 -15.05 11.19 -12.13
CA VAL A 36 -15.07 10.75 -10.73
C VAL A 36 -15.11 9.24 -10.66
N THR A 37 -14.38 8.67 -9.70
CA THR A 37 -14.33 7.24 -9.43
C THR A 37 -15.03 6.87 -8.12
N LEU A 38 -15.32 5.58 -7.95
CA LEU A 38 -15.85 5.07 -6.68
C LEU A 38 -14.86 5.31 -5.54
N GLU A 39 -13.58 5.18 -5.83
CA GLU A 39 -12.47 5.38 -4.91
C GLU A 39 -12.43 6.82 -4.38
N ASP A 40 -12.58 7.83 -5.25
CA ASP A 40 -12.63 9.25 -4.85
C ASP A 40 -13.79 9.55 -3.88
N ILE A 41 -14.95 8.94 -4.14
CA ILE A 41 -16.15 9.09 -3.31
C ILE A 41 -15.94 8.45 -1.93
N LEU A 42 -15.33 7.26 -1.89
CA LEU A 42 -15.04 6.61 -0.61
C LEU A 42 -14.00 7.40 0.20
N GLU A 43 -13.01 8.00 -0.47
CA GLU A 43 -11.99 8.85 0.16
C GLU A 43 -12.62 10.07 0.84
N GLU A 44 -13.52 10.80 0.18
CA GLU A 44 -14.17 11.97 0.74
C GLU A 44 -15.12 11.66 1.92
N ILE A 45 -15.75 10.47 1.94
CA ILE A 45 -16.63 10.06 3.06
C ILE A 45 -15.81 9.65 4.28
N VAL A 46 -14.76 8.87 4.06
CA VAL A 46 -14.01 8.24 5.15
C VAL A 46 -12.85 9.13 5.62
N GLY A 47 -12.38 10.05 4.78
CA GLY A 47 -11.18 10.86 5.00
C GLY A 47 -9.88 10.06 4.84
N GLU A 48 -8.73 10.66 5.19
CA GLU A 48 -7.37 10.10 5.07
C GLU A 48 -7.12 8.75 5.80
N PHE A 49 -8.14 8.14 6.40
CA PHE A 49 -8.04 6.88 7.13
C PHE A 49 -8.07 5.64 6.23
N THR A 50 -8.46 5.72 4.95
CA THR A 50 -8.69 4.48 4.17
C THR A 50 -8.20 4.42 2.74
N THR A 51 -7.62 5.45 2.13
CA THR A 51 -7.21 5.31 0.72
C THR A 51 -5.82 5.82 0.37
N HIS A 52 -5.33 6.93 0.92
CA HIS A 52 -3.94 7.38 0.69
C HIS A 52 -3.39 8.11 1.92
N SER A 53 -2.79 7.37 2.86
CA SER A 53 -2.08 8.01 3.98
C SER A 53 -0.84 8.75 3.43
N PRO A 54 -0.45 9.92 3.97
CA PRO A 54 0.84 10.56 3.71
C PRO A 54 2.06 9.64 3.91
N ALA A 55 1.88 8.48 4.58
CA ALA A 55 2.87 7.40 4.65
C ALA A 55 3.24 6.78 3.28
N GLN A 56 2.44 6.95 2.22
CA GLN A 56 2.85 6.58 0.85
C GLN A 56 3.95 7.47 0.27
N LEU A 57 4.23 8.65 0.87
CA LEU A 57 5.47 9.38 0.55
C LEU A 57 6.71 8.73 1.18
N ALA A 58 6.53 7.73 2.03
CA ALA A 58 7.57 7.20 2.88
C ALA A 58 7.19 5.80 3.40
N GLY A 59 7.02 4.80 2.53
CA GLY A 59 6.52 3.42 2.76
C GLY A 59 7.15 2.60 3.90
N PHE A 60 7.12 3.14 5.12
CA PHE A 60 7.78 2.73 6.35
C PHE A 60 6.95 3.24 7.54
N ILE A 61 6.34 2.35 8.30
CA ILE A 61 5.54 2.68 9.48
C ILE A 61 6.16 2.00 10.69
N ALA A 62 6.62 2.80 11.67
CA ALA A 62 7.13 2.28 12.93
C ALA A 62 6.02 1.59 13.74
N GLN A 63 6.37 0.54 14.46
CA GLN A 63 5.46 -0.19 15.34
C GLN A 63 5.87 -0.01 16.82
N PRO A 64 4.94 -0.18 17.78
CA PRO A 64 5.24 -0.04 19.21
C PRO A 64 6.31 -1.01 19.75
N ASP A 65 6.49 -2.16 19.09
CA ASP A 65 7.49 -3.19 19.42
C ASP A 65 8.88 -2.91 18.83
N GLY A 66 9.06 -1.76 18.16
CA GLY A 66 10.31 -1.37 17.50
C GLY A 66 10.47 -1.94 16.09
N SER A 67 9.52 -2.75 15.61
CA SER A 67 9.50 -3.23 14.22
C SER A 67 9.00 -2.15 13.25
N TRP A 68 9.16 -2.41 11.95
CA TRP A 68 8.73 -1.51 10.88
C TRP A 68 7.89 -2.25 9.85
N LEU A 69 6.70 -1.74 9.53
CA LEU A 69 5.96 -2.16 8.35
C LEU A 69 6.51 -1.44 7.12
N VAL A 70 6.85 -2.19 6.09
CA VAL A 70 7.51 -1.70 4.88
C VAL A 70 6.76 -2.19 3.65
N GLU A 71 6.55 -1.31 2.66
CA GLU A 71 5.98 -1.74 1.39
C GLU A 71 6.96 -2.65 0.63
N GLY A 72 6.45 -3.72 0.03
CA GLY A 72 7.25 -4.64 -0.78
C GLY A 72 7.87 -4.00 -2.03
N SER A 73 7.28 -2.92 -2.54
CA SER A 73 7.83 -2.07 -3.62
C SER A 73 9.03 -1.24 -3.19
N SER A 74 9.28 -1.09 -1.89
CA SER A 74 10.36 -0.24 -1.36
C SER A 74 11.73 -0.74 -1.83
N LEU A 75 12.58 0.21 -2.27
CA LEU A 75 13.95 -0.09 -2.67
C LEU A 75 14.81 -0.48 -1.46
N ILE A 76 15.57 -1.57 -1.54
CA ILE A 76 16.43 -2.04 -0.45
C ILE A 76 17.39 -0.94 0.04
N ARG A 77 17.98 -0.17 -0.88
CA ARG A 77 18.86 0.96 -0.53
C ARG A 77 18.16 2.05 0.29
N SER A 78 16.88 2.30 0.01
CA SER A 78 16.08 3.27 0.78
C SER A 78 15.72 2.71 2.15
N ILE A 79 15.43 1.41 2.25
CA ILE A 79 15.18 0.72 3.51
C ILE A 79 16.42 0.82 4.40
N ASN A 80 17.59 0.40 3.89
CA ASN A 80 18.86 0.47 4.60
C ASN A 80 19.17 1.88 5.10
N ARG A 81 19.04 2.90 4.24
CA ARG A 81 19.31 4.29 4.60
C ARG A 81 18.35 4.84 5.67
N LYS A 82 17.07 4.49 5.60
CA LYS A 82 16.05 5.07 6.49
C LYS A 82 15.96 4.37 7.84
N LEU A 83 16.15 3.05 7.84
CA LEU A 83 16.01 2.21 9.02
C LEU A 83 17.35 1.81 9.66
N ASP A 84 18.46 2.32 9.11
CA ASP A 84 19.84 1.97 9.48
C ASP A 84 20.10 0.45 9.45
N LEU A 85 19.59 -0.19 8.40
CA LEU A 85 19.71 -1.64 8.18
C LEU A 85 20.77 -1.96 7.13
N HIS A 86 21.15 -3.23 7.09
CA HIS A 86 22.18 -3.78 6.21
C HIS A 86 21.63 -4.97 5.41
N LEU A 87 20.47 -4.79 4.76
CA LEU A 87 19.91 -5.80 3.87
C LEU A 87 20.79 -5.96 2.60
N PRO A 88 20.87 -7.16 2.00
CA PRO A 88 21.61 -7.40 0.78
C PRO A 88 21.19 -6.47 -0.36
N THR A 89 22.15 -5.78 -0.98
CA THR A 89 21.90 -4.89 -2.12
C THR A 89 22.35 -5.46 -3.46
N GLU A 90 23.05 -6.59 -3.44
CA GLU A 90 23.37 -7.36 -4.63
C GLU A 90 22.16 -8.21 -4.99
N GLY A 91 21.75 -8.18 -6.27
CA GLY A 91 20.55 -8.88 -6.74
C GLY A 91 19.29 -7.99 -6.74
N PRO A 92 18.17 -8.44 -6.16
CA PRO A 92 16.88 -7.74 -6.21
C PRO A 92 16.93 -6.34 -5.62
N ARG A 93 16.26 -5.41 -6.30
CA ARG A 93 16.28 -3.98 -5.89
C ARG A 93 15.21 -3.62 -4.88
N THR A 94 14.17 -4.45 -4.72
CA THR A 94 13.01 -4.21 -3.87
C THR A 94 12.85 -5.28 -2.80
N LEU A 95 12.12 -4.97 -1.73
CA LEU A 95 11.83 -5.92 -0.66
C LEU A 95 11.08 -7.16 -1.16
N ASN A 96 10.09 -6.98 -2.03
CA ASN A 96 9.37 -8.09 -2.67
C ASN A 96 10.34 -8.99 -3.44
N GLY A 97 11.19 -8.40 -4.29
CA GLY A 97 12.15 -9.18 -5.07
C GLY A 97 13.12 -9.97 -4.19
N LEU A 98 13.59 -9.35 -3.10
CA LEU A 98 14.49 -9.98 -2.14
C LEU A 98 13.83 -11.15 -1.39
N VAL A 99 12.57 -11.00 -0.99
CA VAL A 99 11.81 -12.08 -0.35
C VAL A 99 11.57 -13.24 -1.31
N LEU A 100 11.12 -12.95 -2.53
CA LEU A 100 10.84 -13.99 -3.52
C LEU A 100 12.10 -14.73 -3.97
N GLU A 101 13.23 -14.04 -4.09
CA GLU A 101 14.51 -14.67 -4.36
C GLU A 101 14.94 -15.59 -3.20
N HIS A 102 14.70 -15.19 -1.96
CA HIS A 102 15.09 -15.98 -0.80
C HIS A 102 14.21 -17.22 -0.58
N LEU A 103 12.91 -17.13 -0.91
CA LEU A 103 11.95 -18.23 -0.72
C LEU A 103 11.78 -19.11 -1.95
N GLU A 104 12.18 -18.63 -3.14
CA GLU A 104 11.93 -19.25 -4.44
C GLU A 104 10.43 -19.53 -4.73
N ASP A 105 9.53 -18.93 -3.94
CA ASP A 105 8.08 -19.07 -4.04
C ASP A 105 7.36 -17.82 -3.49
N ILE A 106 6.05 -17.71 -3.75
CA ILE A 106 5.19 -16.66 -3.20
C ILE A 106 4.79 -17.05 -1.77
N PRO A 107 5.20 -16.28 -0.75
CA PRO A 107 4.87 -16.61 0.63
C PRO A 107 3.37 -16.49 0.91
N GLU A 108 2.91 -17.17 1.95
CA GLU A 108 1.62 -16.88 2.58
C GLU A 108 1.77 -15.76 3.62
N PRO A 109 0.74 -14.94 3.89
CA PRO A 109 0.74 -14.03 5.03
C PRO A 109 0.99 -14.79 6.36
N GLY A 110 1.81 -14.20 7.23
CA GLY A 110 2.31 -14.82 8.46
C GLY A 110 3.63 -15.58 8.28
N THR A 111 4.08 -15.83 7.04
CA THR A 111 5.40 -16.45 6.79
C THR A 111 6.49 -15.54 7.35
N THR A 112 7.39 -16.10 8.16
CA THR A 112 8.53 -15.38 8.71
C THR A 112 9.82 -16.01 8.20
N LEU A 113 10.75 -15.16 7.75
CA LEU A 113 12.04 -15.56 7.22
C LEU A 113 13.14 -14.65 7.77
N LYS A 114 14.38 -15.14 7.73
CA LYS A 114 15.54 -14.37 8.15
C LYS A 114 16.34 -13.94 6.93
N ILE A 115 16.44 -12.62 6.73
CA ILE A 115 17.25 -12.04 5.64
C ILE A 115 18.42 -11.31 6.28
N ALA A 116 19.64 -11.78 6.01
CA ALA A 116 20.85 -11.38 6.73
C ALA A 116 20.67 -11.55 8.25
N ASN A 117 20.62 -10.45 9.01
CA ASN A 117 20.46 -10.46 10.47
C ASN A 117 19.06 -10.05 10.94
N TYR A 118 18.12 -9.83 10.02
CA TYR A 118 16.81 -9.28 10.33
C TYR A 118 15.73 -10.33 10.12
N ALA A 119 14.80 -10.44 11.08
CA ALA A 119 13.58 -11.20 10.87
C ALA A 119 12.61 -10.36 10.03
N VAL A 120 12.05 -10.98 9.00
CA VAL A 120 11.08 -10.39 8.10
C VAL A 120 9.83 -11.25 8.13
N GLU A 121 8.70 -10.68 8.53
CA GLU A 121 7.39 -11.33 8.54
C GLU A 121 6.55 -10.77 7.39
N ILE A 122 5.94 -11.65 6.60
CA ILE A 122 5.07 -11.26 5.51
C ILE A 122 3.69 -10.93 6.07
N VAL A 123 3.29 -9.67 5.98
CA VAL A 123 2.02 -9.20 6.55
C VAL A 123 0.91 -9.28 5.50
N GLN A 124 1.21 -8.91 4.26
CA GLN A 124 0.22 -8.89 3.19
C GLN A 124 0.83 -9.30 1.85
N VAL A 125 0.10 -10.16 1.15
CA VAL A 125 0.39 -10.58 -0.22
C VAL A 125 -0.79 -10.21 -1.11
N GLN A 126 -0.52 -9.62 -2.26
CA GLN A 126 -1.52 -9.20 -3.24
C GLN A 126 -0.96 -9.43 -4.64
N GLU A 127 -1.78 -9.92 -5.56
CA GLU A 127 -1.37 -10.14 -6.97
C GLU A 127 -0.06 -10.93 -7.11
N ARG A 128 0.12 -11.97 -6.29
CA ARG A 128 1.33 -12.81 -6.29
C ARG A 128 2.62 -12.08 -5.90
N ALA A 129 2.51 -10.97 -5.17
CA ALA A 129 3.63 -10.20 -4.67
C ALA A 129 3.45 -9.85 -3.19
N VAL A 130 4.57 -9.75 -2.46
CA VAL A 130 4.59 -9.17 -1.11
C VAL A 130 4.25 -7.70 -1.22
N LYS A 131 3.12 -7.29 -0.61
CA LYS A 131 2.68 -5.89 -0.58
C LYS A 131 3.18 -5.19 0.67
N VAL A 132 3.13 -5.86 1.82
CA VAL A 132 3.64 -5.35 3.10
C VAL A 132 4.39 -6.44 3.83
N ALA A 133 5.55 -6.11 4.37
CA ALA A 133 6.29 -6.96 5.29
C ALA A 133 6.70 -6.17 6.54
N ARG A 134 6.78 -6.86 7.67
CA ARG A 134 7.28 -6.34 8.93
C ARG A 134 8.75 -6.73 9.08
N ILE A 135 9.61 -5.76 9.35
CA ILE A 135 11.04 -5.98 9.61
C ILE A 135 11.30 -5.70 11.08
N PHE A 136 11.84 -6.69 11.77
CA PHE A 136 12.24 -6.56 13.16
C PHE A 136 13.69 -6.06 13.27
N PRO A 137 13.99 -5.13 14.20
CA PRO A 137 15.36 -4.72 14.47
C PRO A 137 16.17 -5.92 14.99
N ILE A 138 17.50 -5.84 14.88
CA ILE A 138 18.37 -6.85 15.49
C ILE A 138 18.11 -6.80 17.00
N SER A 139 17.58 -7.89 17.56
CA SER A 139 17.62 -8.06 19.01
C SER A 139 19.09 -8.15 19.40
N VAL A 140 19.63 -7.09 19.99
CA VAL A 140 20.91 -7.19 20.70
C VAL A 140 20.61 -8.11 21.88
N ALA A 141 21.06 -9.37 21.78
CA ALA A 141 21.12 -10.21 22.96
C ALA A 141 22.17 -9.58 23.89
N GLU A 142 21.71 -9.06 25.03
CA GLU A 142 22.59 -8.71 26.16
C GLU A 142 23.32 -9.95 26.69
#